data_AF-A0A562JS33-F1
#
_entry.id   AF-A0A562JS33-F1
#
_cell.length_a   1.000
_cell.length_b   1.000
_cell.length_c   1.000
_cell.angle_alpha   90.00
_cell.angle_beta   90.00
_cell.angle_gamma   90.00
#
_symmetry.space_group_name_H-M   'P 1'
#
loop_
_entity.id
_entity.type
_entity.pdbx_description
1 polymer ?
#
loop_
_entity_poly.entity_id
_entity_poly.type
_entity_poly.pdbx_seq_one_letter_code
_entity_poly.pdbx_strand_id
1 'polypeptide(L)'
;MGYFPVDHETLSYLRFIGHTEKHVSLVEAYYKAQGMFVSENSEDPVYSEIIELDLSTLVPCLAGPKRPQDQIPISTMKQSYKEAA
;
A
#
# COMPACT_ATOMS: atom_id res chain seq x y z
N MET A 1 -0.55 12.06 4.31
CA MET A 1 -0.51 11.65 2.88
C MET A 1 0.22 10.32 2.83
N GLY A 2 -0.39 9.27 2.28
CA GLY A 2 0.31 8.00 2.03
C GLY A 2 0.91 8.05 0.64
N TYR A 3 2.20 7.76 0.53
CA TYR A 3 2.92 7.79 -0.74
C TYR A 3 3.56 6.43 -0.99
N PHE A 4 3.30 5.88 -2.17
CA PHE A 4 3.96 4.68 -2.68
C PHE A 4 4.79 5.10 -3.90
N PRO A 5 6.11 4.84 -3.91
CA PRO A 5 6.98 5.25 -5.00
C PRO A 5 6.66 4.48 -6.29
N VAL A 6 7.07 5.04 -7.43
CA VAL A 6 6.90 4.38 -8.73
C VAL A 6 7.88 3.22 -8.83
N ASP A 7 7.34 2.04 -9.10
CA ASP A 7 8.07 0.78 -9.20
C ASP A 7 7.59 -0.02 -10.43
N HIS A 8 8.03 -1.29 -10.52
CA HIS A 8 7.60 -2.17 -11.59
C HIS A 8 6.11 -2.50 -11.56
N GLU A 9 5.49 -2.60 -10.37
CA GLU A 9 4.06 -2.88 -10.25
C GLU A 9 3.23 -1.69 -10.76
N THR A 10 3.69 -0.46 -10.51
CA THR A 10 3.09 0.75 -11.06
C THR A 10 3.09 0.73 -12.59
N LEU A 11 4.20 0.31 -13.23
CA LEU A 11 4.27 0.18 -14.69
C LEU A 11 3.35 -0.94 -15.20
N SER A 12 3.28 -2.08 -14.50
CA SER A 12 2.35 -3.17 -14.80
C SER A 12 0.90 -2.72 -14.73
N TYR A 13 0.55 -1.92 -13.72
CA TYR A 13 -0.77 -1.33 -13.57
C TYR A 13 -1.11 -0.37 -14.72
N LEU A 14 -0.17 0.49 -15.14
CA LEU A 14 -0.36 1.38 -16.29
C LEU A 14 -0.63 0.59 -17.58
N ARG A 15 0.09 -0.51 -17.82
CA ARG A 15 -0.21 -1.41 -18.94
C ARG A 15 -1.59 -2.02 -18.82
N PHE A 16 -1.95 -2.50 -17.63
CA PHE A 16 -3.22 -3.15 -17.35
C PHE A 16 -4.43 -2.24 -17.65
N ILE A 17 -4.35 -0.95 -17.29
CA ILE A 17 -5.43 0.01 -17.56
C ILE A 17 -5.41 0.57 -19.00
N GLY A 18 -4.51 0.08 -19.86
CA GLY A 18 -4.52 0.34 -21.31
C GLY A 18 -3.58 1.44 -21.80
N HIS A 19 -2.59 1.87 -21.01
CA HIS A 19 -1.57 2.79 -21.52
C HIS A 19 -0.69 2.10 -22.58
N THR A 20 -0.30 2.86 -23.61
CA THR A 20 0.59 2.36 -24.67
C THR A 20 1.99 2.10 -24.13
N GLU A 21 2.70 1.11 -24.70
CA GLU A 21 4.09 0.82 -24.31
C GLU A 21 5.02 2.04 -24.43
N LYS A 22 4.78 2.92 -25.40
CA LYS A 22 5.52 4.18 -25.54
C LYS A 22 5.33 5.08 -24.31
N HIS A 23 4.11 5.16 -23.79
CA HIS A 23 3.82 5.95 -22.60
C HIS A 23 4.45 5.34 -21.36
N VAL A 24 4.29 4.03 -21.16
CA VAL A 24 4.87 3.32 -20.00
C VAL A 24 6.40 3.45 -19.99
N SER A 25 7.05 3.29 -21.15
CA SER A 25 8.50 3.46 -21.30
C SER A 25 8.96 4.89 -20.98
N LEU A 26 8.15 5.91 -21.35
CA LEU A 26 8.45 7.31 -21.04
C LEU A 26 8.36 7.56 -19.52
N VAL A 27 7.32 7.03 -18.87
CA VAL A 27 7.16 7.14 -17.41
C VAL A 27 8.36 6.50 -16.71
N GLU A 28 8.70 5.27 -17.08
CA GLU A 28 9.86 4.57 -16.51
C GLU A 28 11.16 5.36 -16.69
N ALA A 29 11.46 5.82 -17.91
CA ALA A 29 12.67 6.57 -18.19
C ALA A 29 12.74 7.89 -17.41
N TYR A 30 11.60 8.59 -17.29
CA TYR A 30 11.52 9.85 -16.56
C TYR A 30 11.79 9.66 -15.06
N TYR A 31 11.11 8.70 -14.41
CA TYR A 31 11.30 8.44 -12.98
C TYR A 31 12.69 7.88 -12.67
N LYS A 32 13.27 7.07 -13.58
CA LYS A 32 14.66 6.62 -13.47
C LYS A 32 15.65 7.79 -13.58
N ALA A 33 15.46 8.69 -14.53
CA ALA A 33 16.32 9.86 -14.70
C ALA A 33 16.29 10.81 -13.49
N GLN A 34 15.17 10.83 -12.76
CA GLN A 34 15.02 11.61 -11.53
C GLN A 34 15.52 10.89 -10.26
N GLY A 35 15.90 9.61 -10.34
CA GLY A 35 16.22 8.80 -9.17
C GLY A 35 15.02 8.50 -8.28
N MET A 36 13.80 8.59 -8.81
CA MET A 36 12.54 8.38 -8.09
C MET A 36 11.88 7.04 -8.44
N PHE A 37 12.51 6.23 -9.28
CA PHE A 37 12.08 4.87 -9.58
C PHE A 37 12.68 3.90 -8.56
N VAL A 38 11.82 3.17 -7.84
CA VAL A 38 12.23 2.20 -6.82
C VAL A 38 12.33 0.81 -7.42
N SER A 39 13.44 0.14 -7.14
CA SER A 39 13.75 -1.23 -7.53
C SER A 39 14.31 -2.00 -6.34
N GLU A 40 14.48 -3.31 -6.46
CA GLU A 40 15.07 -4.17 -5.41
C GLU A 40 16.48 -3.73 -4.97
N ASN A 41 17.19 -2.97 -5.81
CA ASN A 41 18.54 -2.47 -5.53
C ASN A 41 18.57 -1.00 -5.11
N SER A 42 17.41 -0.36 -4.93
CA SER A 42 17.35 1.04 -4.50
C SER A 42 17.70 1.15 -3.02
N GLU A 43 18.42 2.21 -2.64
CA GLU A 43 18.70 2.50 -1.23
C GLU A 43 17.42 2.91 -0.51
N ASP A 44 17.29 2.48 0.76
CA ASP A 44 16.17 2.87 1.60
C ASP A 44 16.25 4.37 1.93
N PRO A 45 15.17 5.13 1.77
CA PRO A 45 15.14 6.53 2.13
C PRO A 45 15.26 6.73 3.65
N VAL A 46 15.91 7.82 4.05
CA VAL A 46 16.05 8.19 5.46
C VAL A 46 14.76 8.82 5.97
N TYR A 47 14.04 8.11 6.83
CA TYR A 47 12.86 8.61 7.52
C TYR A 47 13.17 9.10 8.93
N SER A 48 12.38 10.04 9.43
CA SER A 48 12.46 10.49 10.83
C SER A 48 12.06 9.39 11.83
N GLU A 49 11.16 8.50 11.40
CA GLU A 49 10.66 7.36 12.17
C GLU A 49 10.30 6.23 11.20
N ILE A 50 10.62 5.00 11.59
CA ILE A 50 10.28 3.78 10.84
C ILE A 50 9.29 2.97 11.66
N ILE A 51 8.16 2.62 11.04
CA ILE A 51 7.13 1.76 11.63
C ILE A 51 7.09 0.47 10.81
N GLU A 52 7.30 -0.66 11.47
CA GLU A 52 7.30 -1.98 10.84
C GLU A 52 5.95 -2.68 11.03
N LEU A 53 5.49 -3.37 9.99
CA LEU A 53 4.27 -4.17 10.02
C LEU A 53 4.54 -5.52 9.35
N ASP A 54 4.52 -6.60 10.15
CA ASP A 54 4.58 -7.95 9.62
C ASP A 54 3.20 -8.34 9.05
N LEU A 55 3.12 -8.45 7.73
CA LEU A 55 1.88 -8.80 7.02
C LEU A 55 1.34 -10.19 7.39
N SER A 56 2.19 -11.11 7.87
CA SER A 56 1.75 -12.44 8.30
C SER A 56 0.91 -12.42 9.58
N THR A 57 1.02 -11.34 10.38
CA THR A 57 0.24 -11.16 11.61
C THR A 57 -1.15 -10.58 11.34
N LEU A 58 -1.42 -10.12 10.12
CA LEU A 58 -2.69 -9.51 9.77
C LEU A 58 -3.81 -10.54 9.68
N VAL A 59 -4.97 -10.17 10.24
CA VAL A 59 -6.20 -10.96 10.17
C VAL A 59 -7.31 -10.17 9.49
N PRO A 60 -8.25 -10.83 8.80
CA PRO A 60 -9.45 -10.18 8.30
C PRO A 60 -10.22 -9.50 9.45
N CYS A 61 -10.53 -8.22 9.26
CA CYS A 61 -11.15 -7.37 10.27
C CYS A 61 -12.25 -6.50 9.69
N LEU A 62 -13.13 -6.03 10.56
CA LEU A 62 -14.14 -5.01 10.32
C LEU A 62 -13.80 -3.75 11.13
N ALA A 63 -14.13 -2.58 10.60
CA ALA A 63 -13.99 -1.31 11.31
C ALA A 63 -15.32 -0.91 11.97
N GLY A 64 -15.30 -0.48 13.23
CA GLY A 64 -16.46 0.09 13.92
C GLY A 64 -16.75 -0.52 15.29
N PRO A 65 -17.97 -0.36 15.83
CA PRO A 65 -19.17 0.22 15.20
C PRO A 65 -19.21 1.75 15.21
N LYS A 66 -18.33 2.43 15.97
CA LYS A 66 -18.40 3.89 16.19
C LYS A 66 -17.28 4.68 15.51
N ARG A 67 -16.06 4.11 15.40
CA ARG A 67 -14.92 4.81 14.80
C ARG A 67 -14.20 3.93 13.77
N PRO A 68 -13.67 4.52 12.67
CA PRO A 68 -12.94 3.75 11.64
C PRO A 68 -11.68 3.04 12.16
N GLN A 69 -11.04 3.57 13.20
CA GLN A 69 -9.86 2.96 13.82
C GLN A 69 -10.17 1.81 14.78
N ASP A 70 -11.45 1.54 15.06
CA ASP A 70 -11.84 0.42 15.92
C ASP A 70 -11.80 -0.87 15.09
N GLN A 71 -10.69 -1.61 15.17
CA GLN A 71 -10.49 -2.85 14.41
C GLN A 71 -11.05 -4.06 15.18
N ILE A 72 -12.05 -4.72 14.60
CA ILE A 72 -12.68 -5.94 15.15
C ILE A 72 -12.32 -7.12 14.25
N PRO A 73 -11.53 -8.11 14.71
CA PRO A 73 -11.30 -9.35 13.98
C PRO A 73 -12.63 -10.04 13.64
N ILE A 74 -12.76 -10.57 12.41
CA ILE A 74 -14.01 -11.22 11.97
C ILE A 74 -14.38 -12.40 12.90
N SER A 75 -13.39 -13.09 13.46
CA SER A 75 -13.58 -14.20 14.40
C SER A 75 -14.32 -13.80 15.68
N THR A 76 -14.22 -12.55 16.13
CA THR A 76 -14.84 -12.05 17.38
C THR A 76 -15.99 -11.06 17.14
N MET A 77 -16.34 -10.79 15.87
CA MET A 77 -17.36 -9.81 15.47
C MET A 77 -18.69 -9.99 16.22
N LYS A 78 -19.21 -11.22 16.31
CA LYS A 78 -20.52 -11.49 16.95
C LYS A 78 -20.51 -11.12 18.44
N GLN A 79 -19.40 -11.34 19.12
CA GLN A 79 -19.25 -11.00 20.53
C GLN A 79 -19.12 -9.49 20.71
N SER A 80 -18.22 -8.86 19.93
CA SER A 80 -18.00 -7.42 19.98
C SER A 80 -19.26 -6.61 19.67
N TYR A 81 -20.10 -7.05 18.73
CA TYR A 81 -21.39 -6.41 18.44
C TYR A 81 -22.36 -6.46 19.64
N LYS A 82 -22.43 -7.59 20.35
CA LYS A 82 -23.30 -7.74 21.53
C LYS A 82 -22.85 -6.91 22.72
N GLU A 83 -21.55 -6.68 22.86
CA GLU A 83 -20.98 -5.86 23.94
C GLU A 83 -21.11 -4.36 23.66
N ALA A 84 -21.23 -3.98 22.38
CA ALA A 84 -21.38 -2.59 21.94
C ALA A 84 -22.84 -2.11 21.78
N ALA A 85 -23.80 -3.04 21.77
CA ALA A 85 -25.25 -2.80 21.75
C ALA A 85 -25.80 -2.55 23.16
#